data_AF-A0A4T3F0K0-F1
#
_entry.id   AF-A0A4T3F0K0-F1
#
_cell.length_a   1.000
_cell.length_b   1.000
_cell.length_c   1.000
_cell.angle_alpha   90.00
_cell.angle_beta   90.00
_cell.angle_gamma   90.00
#
_symmetry.space_group_name_H-M   'P 1'
#
loop_
_entity.id
_entity.type
_entity.pdbx_description
1 polymer ?
#
loop_
_entity_poly.entity_id
_entity_poly.type
_entity_poly.pdbx_seq_one_letter_code
_entity_poly.pdbx_strand_id
1 'polypeptide(L)'
;MRDAIRNLAAAVLWGTSAGGAPFLLITIPVFWSGLEHSGVEMIWAAFLPLVYAGLLVLAAAIAIGLPLTALLGEAGMESPVNYMIAGALFGFLIPATLLAALVGEGAVGLLFGIPGTLAGTATAFRWSMWRTKVQSQDCGLESE
;
A
#
# COMPACT_ATOMS: atom_id res chain seq x y z
N MET A 1 -10.83 -18.95 -0.69
CA MET A 1 -9.97 -18.34 0.37
C MET A 1 -8.49 -18.26 -0.03
N ARG A 2 -7.85 -19.34 -0.51
CA ARG A 2 -6.43 -19.31 -0.94
C ARG A 2 -6.12 -18.25 -2.00
N ASP A 3 -7.01 -18.07 -2.97
CA ASP A 3 -6.82 -17.09 -4.04
C ASP A 3 -6.97 -15.64 -3.56
N ALA A 4 -7.85 -15.39 -2.59
CA ALA A 4 -7.99 -14.09 -1.96
C ALA A 4 -6.71 -13.69 -1.23
N ILE A 5 -6.12 -14.61 -0.43
CA ILE A 5 -4.86 -14.36 0.28
C ILE A 5 -3.72 -14.07 -0.70
N ARG A 6 -3.62 -14.84 -1.79
CA ARG A 6 -2.59 -14.61 -2.82
C ARG A 6 -2.74 -13.25 -3.50
N ASN A 7 -3.96 -12.84 -3.83
CA ASN A 7 -4.20 -11.54 -4.46
C ASN A 7 -4.02 -10.37 -3.49
N LEU A 8 -4.35 -10.55 -2.20
CA LEU A 8 -4.07 -9.57 -1.16
C LEU A 8 -2.56 -9.37 -1.01
N ALA A 9 -1.80 -10.47 -0.89
CA ALA A 9 -0.34 -10.41 -0.81
C ALA A 9 0.26 -9.73 -2.04
N ALA A 10 -0.21 -10.05 -3.25
CA ALA A 10 0.23 -9.38 -4.47
C ALA A 10 -0.09 -7.88 -4.46
N ALA A 11 -1.30 -7.49 -4.03
CA ALA A 11 -1.70 -6.08 -3.93
C ALA A 11 -0.86 -5.31 -2.90
N VAL A 12 -0.55 -5.92 -1.76
CA VAL A 12 0.35 -5.34 -0.75
C VAL A 12 1.75 -5.17 -1.34
N LEU A 13 2.33 -6.18 -1.99
CA LEU A 13 3.65 -6.08 -2.62
C LEU A 13 3.73 -4.97 -3.68
N TRP A 14 2.67 -4.79 -4.47
CA TRP A 14 2.57 -3.68 -5.43
C TRP A 14 2.57 -2.31 -4.73
N GLY A 15 1.77 -2.13 -3.69
CA GLY A 15 1.75 -0.87 -2.94
C GLY A 15 3.05 -0.58 -2.21
N THR A 16 3.61 -1.59 -1.53
CA THR A 16 4.92 -1.50 -0.87
C THR A 16 6.01 -1.07 -1.85
N SER A 17 6.01 -1.64 -3.06
CA SER A 17 6.97 -1.25 -4.10
C SER A 17 6.72 0.18 -4.57
N ALA A 18 5.47 0.57 -4.85
CA ALA A 18 5.14 1.92 -5.31
C ALA A 18 5.47 3.02 -4.29
N GLY A 19 5.21 2.77 -2.99
CA GLY A 19 5.52 3.73 -1.93
C GLY A 19 6.96 3.67 -1.43
N GLY A 20 7.57 2.49 -1.44
CA GLY A 20 8.94 2.27 -0.94
C GLY A 20 10.03 2.58 -1.96
N ALA A 21 9.77 2.39 -3.26
CA ALA A 21 10.78 2.62 -4.31
C ALA A 21 11.37 4.03 -4.32
N PRO A 22 10.59 5.13 -4.14
CA PRO A 22 11.17 6.47 -4.03
C PRO A 22 12.19 6.59 -2.91
N PHE A 23 11.95 5.94 -1.76
CA PHE A 23 12.90 5.93 -0.66
C PHE A 23 14.13 5.11 -1.00
N LEU A 24 13.99 3.93 -1.62
CA LEU A 24 15.14 3.12 -2.03
C LEU A 24 16.08 3.87 -2.98
N LEU A 25 15.52 4.66 -3.92
CA LEU A 25 16.30 5.49 -4.83
C LEU A 25 17.13 6.56 -4.11
N ILE A 26 16.70 6.99 -2.92
CA ILE A 26 17.40 7.97 -2.10
C ILE A 26 18.35 7.27 -1.12
N THR A 27 17.89 6.23 -0.43
CA THR A 27 18.67 5.56 0.62
C THR A 27 19.85 4.80 0.06
N ILE A 28 19.72 4.12 -1.07
CA ILE A 28 20.82 3.32 -1.65
C ILE A 28 22.06 4.20 -1.96
N PRO A 29 21.95 5.33 -2.70
CA PRO A 29 23.10 6.20 -2.94
C PRO A 29 23.67 6.82 -1.67
N VAL A 30 22.82 7.23 -0.72
CA VAL A 30 23.25 7.84 0.55
C VAL A 30 24.13 6.85 1.33
N PHE A 31 23.65 5.62 1.51
CA PHE A 31 24.41 4.58 2.22
C PHE A 31 25.62 4.08 1.43
N TRP A 32 25.59 4.11 0.10
CA TRP A 32 26.76 3.80 -0.73
C TRP A 32 27.90 4.81 -0.58
N SER A 33 27.56 6.10 -0.37
CA SER A 33 28.55 7.18 -0.17
C SER A 33 29.09 7.27 1.27
N GLY A 34 28.38 6.69 2.23
CA GLY A 34 28.74 6.67 3.66
C GLY A 34 29.73 5.55 3.99
N LEU A 35 31.02 5.83 3.77
CA LEU A 35 32.16 5.01 4.18
C LEU A 35 32.09 4.63 5.68
N GLU A 36 32.50 3.39 6.02
CA GLU A 36 32.70 2.77 7.35
C GLU A 36 31.61 1.84 7.94
N HIS A 37 30.51 1.53 7.24
CA HIS A 37 29.56 0.51 7.73
C HIS A 37 29.91 -0.89 7.20
N SER A 38 29.61 -1.94 7.99
CA SER A 38 29.71 -3.30 7.47
C SER A 38 28.70 -3.50 6.33
N GLY A 39 29.02 -4.32 5.34
CA GLY A 39 28.17 -4.51 4.16
C GLY A 39 26.74 -4.99 4.48
N VAL A 40 26.56 -5.72 5.60
CA VAL A 40 25.25 -6.19 6.07
C VAL A 40 24.41 -5.04 6.63
N GLU A 41 24.99 -4.16 7.45
CA GLU A 41 24.29 -2.99 8.01
C GLU A 41 23.85 -2.04 6.91
N MET A 42 24.68 -1.86 5.87
CA MET A 42 24.36 -1.03 4.71
C MET A 42 23.12 -1.56 3.96
N ILE A 43 23.08 -2.87 3.70
CA ILE A 43 21.92 -3.50 3.04
C ILE A 43 20.69 -3.36 3.94
N TRP A 44 20.80 -3.69 5.22
CA TRP A 44 19.67 -3.61 6.14
C TRP A 44 19.08 -2.19 6.23
N ALA A 45 19.94 -1.18 6.38
CA ALA A 45 19.53 0.22 6.45
C ALA A 45 18.91 0.72 5.13
N ALA A 46 19.45 0.28 3.99
CA ALA A 46 18.90 0.63 2.68
C ALA A 46 17.48 0.09 2.47
N PHE A 47 17.20 -1.14 2.93
CA PHE A 47 15.89 -1.80 2.77
C PHE A 47 14.88 -1.49 3.89
N LEU A 48 15.32 -0.88 4.99
CA LEU A 48 14.46 -0.52 6.12
C LEU A 48 13.18 0.25 5.70
N PRO A 49 13.23 1.26 4.80
CA PRO A 49 12.02 1.95 4.35
C PRO A 49 11.02 1.03 3.66
N LEU A 50 11.51 0.02 2.92
CA LEU A 50 10.66 -0.95 2.24
C LEU A 50 9.96 -1.89 3.23
N VAL A 51 10.66 -2.31 4.30
CA VAL A 51 10.09 -3.12 5.37
C VAL A 51 8.98 -2.35 6.08
N TYR A 52 9.23 -1.10 6.47
CA TYR A 52 8.21 -0.26 7.11
C TYR A 52 7.01 0.00 6.20
N ALA A 53 7.25 0.32 4.93
CA ALA A 53 6.18 0.48 3.94
C ALA A 53 5.35 -0.81 3.84
N GLY A 54 5.99 -1.98 3.79
CA GLY A 54 5.31 -3.27 3.71
C GLY A 54 4.42 -3.57 4.91
N LEU A 55 4.93 -3.34 6.12
CA LEU A 55 4.15 -3.52 7.35
C LEU A 55 2.96 -2.56 7.40
N LEU A 56 3.16 -1.29 7.04
CA LEU A 56 2.12 -0.27 7.07
C LEU A 56 1.03 -0.54 6.03
N VAL A 57 1.42 -0.88 4.79
CA VAL A 57 0.49 -1.22 3.71
C VAL A 57 -0.31 -2.48 4.06
N LEU A 58 0.34 -3.52 4.59
CA LEU A 58 -0.34 -4.74 5.03
C LEU A 58 -1.34 -4.45 6.15
N ALA A 59 -0.94 -3.71 7.18
CA ALA A 59 -1.79 -3.35 8.29
C ALA A 59 -3.00 -2.52 7.82
N ALA A 60 -2.80 -1.52 6.97
CA ALA A 60 -3.88 -0.70 6.42
C ALA A 60 -4.82 -1.52 5.51
N ALA A 61 -4.29 -2.43 4.69
CA ALA A 61 -5.09 -3.29 3.84
C ALA A 61 -6.01 -4.21 4.67
N ILE A 62 -5.51 -4.75 5.79
CA ILE A 62 -6.31 -5.60 6.69
C ILE A 62 -7.31 -4.77 7.50
N ALA A 63 -6.85 -3.69 8.13
CA ALA A 63 -7.66 -2.91 9.07
C ALA A 63 -8.71 -2.01 8.39
N ILE A 64 -8.45 -1.58 7.16
CA ILE A 64 -9.30 -0.63 6.43
C ILE A 64 -9.72 -1.20 5.08
N GLY A 65 -8.79 -1.73 4.30
CA GLY A 65 -9.07 -2.21 2.94
C GLY A 65 -10.11 -3.35 2.88
N LEU A 66 -9.99 -4.37 3.74
CA LEU A 66 -10.94 -5.48 3.77
C LEU A 66 -12.33 -5.06 4.29
N PRO A 67 -12.47 -4.34 5.42
CA PRO A 67 -13.76 -3.80 5.84
C PRO A 67 -14.40 -2.89 4.78
N LEU A 68 -13.61 -2.03 4.14
CA LEU A 68 -14.10 -1.16 3.07
C LEU A 68 -14.61 -1.95 1.86
N THR A 69 -13.91 -3.03 1.48
CA THR A 69 -14.36 -3.94 0.40
C THR A 69 -15.73 -4.51 0.73
N ALA A 70 -15.95 -4.96 1.97
CA ALA A 70 -17.24 -5.50 2.40
C ALA A 70 -18.35 -4.43 2.35
N LEU A 71 -18.07 -3.23 2.88
CA LEU A 71 -19.03 -2.12 2.87
C LEU A 71 -19.40 -1.67 1.44
N LEU A 72 -18.42 -1.58 0.55
CA LEU A 72 -18.66 -1.25 -0.86
C LEU A 72 -19.46 -2.36 -1.57
N GLY A 73 -19.23 -3.62 -1.20
CA GLY A 73 -19.98 -4.78 -1.68
C GLY A 73 -21.45 -4.72 -1.27
N GLU A 74 -21.73 -4.52 0.01
CA GLU A 74 -23.10 -4.39 0.54
C GLU A 74 -23.84 -3.19 -0.05
N ALA A 75 -23.13 -2.09 -0.32
CA ALA A 75 -23.72 -0.89 -0.93
C ALA A 75 -23.91 -1.00 -2.46
N GLY A 76 -23.41 -2.06 -3.11
CA GLY A 76 -23.41 -2.17 -4.58
C GLY A 76 -22.54 -1.11 -5.27
N MET A 77 -21.56 -0.56 -4.55
CA MET A 77 -20.69 0.53 -5.00
C MET A 77 -19.26 0.04 -5.33
N GLU A 78 -19.04 -1.26 -5.46
CA GLU A 78 -17.73 -1.77 -5.87
C GLU A 78 -17.37 -1.31 -7.29
N SER A 79 -16.40 -0.42 -7.40
CA SER A 79 -15.81 -0.01 -8.67
C SER A 79 -14.31 0.21 -8.51
N PRO A 80 -13.49 -0.03 -9.55
CA PRO A 80 -12.05 0.23 -9.49
C PRO A 80 -11.72 1.67 -9.06
N VAL A 81 -12.52 2.64 -9.51
CA VAL A 81 -12.36 4.06 -9.17
C VAL A 81 -12.56 4.29 -7.67
N ASN A 82 -13.61 3.73 -7.07
CA ASN A 82 -13.88 3.88 -5.63
C ASN A 82 -12.76 3.28 -4.77
N TYR A 83 -12.24 2.12 -5.16
CA TYR A 83 -11.07 1.53 -4.52
C TYR A 83 -9.85 2.45 -4.61
N MET A 84 -9.54 2.96 -5.81
CA MET A 84 -8.39 3.85 -6.01
C MET A 84 -8.50 5.14 -5.21
N ILE A 85 -9.67 5.78 -5.18
CA ILE A 85 -9.90 7.01 -4.38
C ILE A 85 -9.70 6.72 -2.90
N ALA A 86 -10.30 5.66 -2.38
CA ALA A 86 -10.12 5.30 -0.97
C ALA A 86 -8.67 4.94 -0.66
N GLY A 87 -8.01 4.18 -1.54
CA GLY A 87 -6.59 3.84 -1.43
C GLY A 87 -5.71 5.08 -1.41
N ALA A 88 -5.96 6.07 -2.28
CA ALA A 88 -5.25 7.34 -2.30
C ALA A 88 -5.47 8.13 -0.99
N LEU A 89 -6.73 8.25 -0.55
CA LEU A 89 -7.08 9.01 0.67
C LEU A 89 -6.45 8.40 1.92
N PHE A 90 -6.65 7.10 2.17
CA PHE A 90 -6.08 6.44 3.34
C PHE A 90 -4.56 6.27 3.22
N GLY A 91 -4.07 6.07 2.01
CA GLY A 91 -2.64 6.06 1.71
C GLY A 91 -1.98 7.39 2.04
N PHE A 92 -2.65 8.52 1.83
CA PHE A 92 -2.16 9.83 2.24
C PHE A 92 -2.28 10.03 3.76
N LEU A 93 -3.49 9.83 4.28
CA LEU A 93 -3.84 10.21 5.66
C LEU A 93 -3.07 9.40 6.70
N ILE A 94 -2.90 8.09 6.52
CA ILE A 94 -2.30 7.23 7.54
C ILE A 94 -0.83 7.59 7.77
N PRO A 95 0.07 7.57 6.76
CA PRO A 95 1.46 7.93 6.96
C PRO A 95 1.62 9.39 7.38
N ALA A 96 0.81 10.31 6.83
CA ALA A 96 0.92 11.72 7.14
C ALA A 96 0.56 12.02 8.60
N THR A 97 -0.55 11.49 9.09
CA THR A 97 -0.97 11.69 10.48
C THR A 97 -0.12 10.90 11.47
N LEU A 98 0.22 9.65 11.14
CA LEU A 98 1.07 8.81 11.99
C LEU A 98 2.44 9.47 12.21
N LEU A 99 3.09 9.92 11.12
CA LEU A 99 4.41 10.52 11.24
C LEU A 99 4.37 11.90 11.88
N ALA A 100 3.37 12.73 11.55
CA ALA A 100 3.17 14.01 12.22
C ALA A 100 2.99 13.82 13.74
N ALA A 101 2.27 12.79 14.17
CA ALA A 101 2.10 12.46 15.59
C ALA A 101 3.38 11.94 16.25
N LEU A 102 4.19 11.14 15.54
CA LEU A 102 5.42 10.56 16.07
C LEU A 102 6.57 11.57 16.17
N VAL A 103 6.69 12.49 15.20
CA VAL A 103 7.82 13.43 15.11
C VAL A 103 7.45 14.81 15.67
N GLY A 104 6.15 15.12 15.79
CA GLY A 104 5.68 16.45 16.20
C GLY A 104 5.77 17.51 15.09
N GLU A 105 6.14 17.12 13.87
CA GLU A 105 6.31 18.00 12.72
C GLU A 105 5.28 17.69 11.63
N GLY A 106 4.19 18.48 11.60
CA GLY A 106 3.11 18.29 10.63
C GLY A 106 3.58 18.35 9.17
N ALA A 107 4.53 19.23 8.85
CA ALA A 107 5.06 19.38 7.50
C ALA A 107 5.78 18.12 7.00
N VAL A 108 6.56 17.48 7.87
CA VAL A 108 7.25 16.21 7.56
C VAL A 108 6.22 15.10 7.33
N GLY A 109 5.15 15.04 8.14
CA GLY A 109 4.05 14.11 7.92
C GLY A 109 3.45 14.23 6.51
N LEU A 110 3.11 15.44 6.08
CA LEU A 110 2.51 15.67 4.75
C LEU A 110 3.40 15.17 3.59
N LEU A 111 4.73 15.29 3.71
CA LEU A 111 5.67 14.76 2.71
C LEU A 111 5.58 13.24 2.57
N PHE A 112 5.37 12.52 3.66
CA PHE A 112 5.19 11.06 3.65
C PHE A 112 3.80 10.63 3.16
N GLY A 113 2.83 11.55 3.13
CA GLY A 113 1.54 11.31 2.51
C GLY A 113 1.62 11.06 1.01
N ILE A 114 2.58 11.64 0.29
CA ILE A 114 2.75 11.44 -1.17
C ILE A 114 3.10 9.99 -1.52
N PRO A 115 4.22 9.41 -1.03
CA PRO A 115 4.52 8.00 -1.29
C PRO A 115 3.46 7.07 -0.69
N GLY A 116 2.82 7.47 0.41
CA GLY A 116 1.67 6.78 0.96
C GLY A 116 0.48 6.71 -0.01
N THR A 117 0.17 7.81 -0.69
CA THR A 117 -0.88 7.90 -1.72
C THR A 117 -0.59 6.92 -2.85
N LEU A 118 0.66 6.88 -3.33
CA LEU A 118 1.09 5.95 -4.38
C LEU A 118 0.94 4.50 -3.93
N ALA A 119 1.36 4.19 -2.70
CA ALA A 119 1.23 2.86 -2.12
C ALA A 119 -0.23 2.40 -2.04
N GLY A 120 -1.08 3.23 -1.43
CA GLY A 120 -2.49 2.93 -1.24
C GLY A 120 -3.24 2.81 -2.57
N THR A 121 -2.97 3.70 -3.52
CA THR A 121 -3.57 3.63 -4.87
C THR A 121 -3.16 2.37 -5.61
N ALA A 122 -1.86 2.02 -5.61
CA ALA A 122 -1.35 0.83 -6.29
C ALA A 122 -1.90 -0.46 -5.67
N THR A 123 -1.96 -0.55 -4.33
CA THR A 123 -2.60 -1.68 -3.64
C THR A 123 -4.07 -1.77 -3.99
N ALA A 124 -4.81 -0.68 -3.91
CA ALA A 124 -6.24 -0.67 -4.18
C ALA A 124 -6.57 -1.01 -5.65
N PHE A 125 -5.79 -0.49 -6.60
CA PHE A 125 -5.92 -0.83 -8.02
C PHE A 125 -5.67 -2.33 -8.26
N ARG A 126 -4.58 -2.89 -7.72
CA ARG A 126 -4.28 -4.32 -7.91
C ARG A 126 -5.34 -5.22 -7.28
N TRP A 127 -5.89 -4.82 -6.13
CA TRP A 127 -7.00 -5.51 -5.46
C TRP A 127 -8.29 -5.42 -6.26
N SER A 128 -8.65 -4.23 -6.76
CA SER A 128 -9.90 -4.01 -7.50
C SER A 128 -9.96 -4.84 -8.78
N MET A 129 -8.84 -4.98 -9.50
CA MET A 129 -8.77 -5.83 -10.70
C MET A 129 -9.13 -7.29 -10.40
N TRP A 130 -8.74 -7.81 -9.23
CA TRP A 130 -9.15 -9.15 -8.81
C TRP A 130 -10.62 -9.21 -8.41
N ARG A 131 -11.13 -8.22 -7.66
CA ARG A 131 -12.54 -8.14 -7.26
C ARG A 131 -13.49 -8.09 -8.46
N THR A 132 -13.22 -7.24 -9.44
CA THR A 132 -14.02 -7.13 -10.67
C THR A 132 -14.05 -8.46 -11.43
N LYS A 133 -12.92 -9.20 -11.47
CA LYS A 133 -12.89 -10.53 -12.09
C LYS A 133 -13.80 -11.52 -11.37
N VAL A 134 -13.74 -11.57 -10.03
CA VAL A 134 -14.61 -12.46 -9.23
C VAL A 134 -16.08 -12.13 -9.47
N GLN A 135 -16.46 -10.85 -9.40
CA GLN A 135 -17.84 -10.43 -9.65
C GLN A 135 -18.35 -10.81 -11.05
N SER A 136 -17.51 -10.66 -12.08
CA SER A 136 -17.90 -11.05 -13.44
C SER A 136 -18.14 -12.55 -13.60
N GLN A 137 -17.49 -13.38 -12.78
CA GLN A 137 -17.72 -14.84 -12.78
C GLN A 137 -19.03 -15.18 -12.07
N ASP A 138 -19.34 -14.52 -10.97
CA ASP A 138 -20.57 -14.75 -10.22
C ASP A 138 -21.82 -14.40 -11.06
N CYS A 139 -21.79 -13.30 -11.84
CA CYS A 139 -22.88 -12.93 -12.75
C CYS A 139 -22.98 -13.80 -14.02
N GLY A 140 -21.88 -14.44 -14.43
CA GLY A 140 -21.82 -15.28 -15.63
C GLY A 140 -22.32 -16.71 -15.42
N LEU A 141 -22.56 -17.12 -14.16
CA LEU A 141 -23.07 -18.45 -13.80
C LEU A 141 -24.60 -18.54 -13.77
N GLU A 142 -25.32 -17.47 -14.12
CA GLU A 142 -26.79 -17.46 -14.23
C GLU A 142 -27.30 -17.62 -15.68
N SER A 143 -26.40 -17.79 -16.67
CA SER A 143 -26.77 -17.85 -18.09
C SER A 143 -26.68 -19.23 -18.76
N GLU A 144 -26.55 -20.32 -17.99
CA GLU A 144 -26.59 -21.70 -18.51
C GLU A 144 -27.76 -22.51 -17.96
#